data_AF-A0A0N4TZ35-F1
#
_entry.id   AF-A0A0N4TZ35-F1
#
_cell.length_a   1.000
_cell.length_b   1.000
_cell.length_c   1.000
_cell.angle_alpha   90.00
_cell.angle_beta   90.00
_cell.angle_gamma   90.00
#
_symmetry.space_group_name_H-M   'P 1'
#
loop_
_entity.id
_entity.type
_entity.pdbx_description
1 polymer ?
#
loop_
_entity_poly.entity_id
_entity_poly.type
_entity_poly.pdbx_seq_one_letter_code
_entity_poly.pdbx_strand_id
1 'polypeptide(L)'
;MDYNNTIDEIDLNNVKITYVLPFTNHDNAGLMAIASLYAFLFMLGTCGNAATLAVVFHVRSVDPRARQNATLTYICVLSIIDFISMLPLPMTITDQILGFWMFGTTICKLFRLFEHSGKIFSTLILVCFSIDRYCGVCHPLKVYLFVGNFFFF
;
A
#
# COMPACT_ATOMS: atom_id res chain seq x y z
N MET A 1 -40.11 -21.86 -0.32
CA MET A 1 -40.58 -20.51 -0.70
C MET A 1 -39.61 -19.99 -1.72
N ASP A 2 -40.00 -20.15 -2.97
CA ASP A 2 -39.25 -19.84 -4.17
C ASP A 2 -39.13 -18.32 -4.36
N TYR A 3 -37.91 -17.83 -4.56
CA TYR A 3 -37.65 -16.45 -4.99
C TYR A 3 -36.83 -16.47 -6.28
N ASN A 4 -37.55 -16.53 -7.41
CA ASN A 4 -37.17 -16.13 -8.78
C ASN A 4 -35.68 -16.10 -9.14
N ASN A 5 -35.16 -17.25 -9.59
CA ASN A 5 -33.90 -17.37 -10.34
C ASN A 5 -34.08 -16.99 -11.82
N THR A 6 -34.57 -15.78 -12.10
CA THR A 6 -34.73 -15.27 -13.47
C THR A 6 -34.11 -13.88 -13.58
N ILE A 7 -32.81 -13.81 -13.85
CA ILE A 7 -32.18 -12.69 -14.55
C ILE A 7 -31.05 -13.28 -15.41
N ASP A 8 -31.26 -13.28 -16.74
CA ASP A 8 -30.32 -13.21 -17.88
C ASP A 8 -29.68 -14.44 -18.57
N GLU A 9 -30.41 -15.51 -18.91
CA GLU A 9 -29.93 -16.43 -19.97
C GLU A 9 -29.84 -15.69 -21.31
N ILE A 10 -28.71 -15.05 -21.59
CA ILE A 10 -28.41 -14.45 -22.90
C ILE A 10 -27.85 -15.55 -23.81
N ASP A 11 -28.74 -16.20 -24.56
CA ASP A 11 -28.38 -17.17 -25.59
C ASP A 11 -28.00 -16.46 -26.90
N LEU A 12 -26.69 -16.36 -27.19
CA LEU A 12 -26.19 -15.91 -28.49
C LEU A 12 -26.03 -17.13 -29.44
N ASN A 13 -27.16 -17.77 -29.76
CA ASN A 13 -27.37 -18.81 -30.78
C ASN A 13 -26.75 -20.22 -30.58
N ASN A 14 -26.37 -20.63 -29.35
CA ASN A 14 -26.05 -22.02 -28.90
C ASN A 14 -25.04 -22.06 -27.73
N VAL A 15 -24.92 -20.98 -26.94
CA VAL A 15 -24.04 -20.97 -25.77
C VAL A 15 -24.85 -20.46 -24.58
N LYS A 16 -25.34 -21.40 -23.77
CA LYS A 16 -25.98 -21.12 -22.47
C LYS A 16 -24.91 -20.59 -21.50
N ILE A 17 -24.76 -19.27 -21.39
CA ILE A 17 -23.88 -18.67 -20.39
C ILE A 17 -24.60 -18.64 -19.06
N THR A 18 -24.41 -19.69 -18.27
CA THR A 18 -24.77 -19.69 -16.84
C THR A 18 -23.73 -18.87 -16.10
N TYR A 19 -24.03 -17.61 -15.75
CA TYR A 19 -23.27 -16.87 -14.74
C TYR A 19 -23.58 -17.51 -13.39
N VAL A 20 -22.84 -18.56 -13.09
CA VAL A 20 -22.66 -19.03 -11.73
C VAL A 20 -22.00 -17.88 -10.96
N LEU A 21 -22.81 -17.07 -10.27
CA LEU A 21 -22.27 -16.23 -9.22
C LEU A 21 -21.47 -17.16 -8.29
N PRO A 22 -20.17 -16.91 -8.07
CA PRO A 22 -19.39 -17.73 -7.16
C PRO A 22 -20.10 -17.67 -5.80
N PHE A 23 -20.34 -18.84 -5.22
CA PHE A 23 -20.97 -18.95 -3.92
C PHE A 23 -20.19 -18.09 -2.93
N THR A 24 -20.88 -17.15 -2.27
CA THR A 24 -20.29 -16.32 -1.22
C THR A 24 -19.66 -17.27 -0.20
N ASN A 25 -18.33 -17.24 -0.08
CA ASN A 25 -17.60 -18.14 0.81
C ASN A 25 -17.71 -17.70 2.29
N HIS A 26 -18.89 -17.24 2.70
CA HIS A 26 -19.18 -16.89 4.09
C HIS A 26 -19.05 -18.10 5.02
N ASP A 27 -19.11 -19.31 4.47
CA ASP A 27 -19.02 -20.58 5.18
C ASP A 27 -17.56 -20.99 5.46
N ASN A 28 -16.61 -20.40 4.74
CA ASN A 28 -15.19 -20.72 4.83
C ASN A 28 -14.52 -19.82 5.87
N ALA A 29 -14.45 -20.30 7.11
CA ALA A 29 -13.80 -19.61 8.22
C ALA A 29 -12.38 -19.12 7.87
N GLY A 30 -11.64 -19.83 7.01
CA GLY A 30 -10.31 -19.41 6.54
C GLY A 30 -10.32 -18.11 5.72
N LEU A 31 -11.30 -17.93 4.83
CA LEU A 31 -11.39 -16.71 4.00
C LEU A 31 -11.83 -15.51 4.85
N MET A 32 -12.77 -15.71 5.79
CA MET A 32 -13.16 -14.67 6.75
C MET A 32 -12.00 -14.28 7.68
N ALA A 33 -11.17 -15.25 8.09
CA ALA A 33 -9.97 -14.99 8.88
C ALA A 33 -8.95 -14.15 8.10
N ILE A 34 -8.73 -14.45 6.81
CA ILE A 34 -7.81 -13.67 5.96
C ILE A 34 -8.35 -12.26 5.72
N ALA A 35 -9.64 -12.13 5.40
CA ALA A 35 -10.28 -10.82 5.19
C ALA A 35 -10.25 -9.94 6.45
N SER A 36 -10.55 -10.52 7.62
CA SER A 36 -10.47 -9.79 8.90
C SER A 36 -9.05 -9.38 9.25
N LEU A 37 -8.06 -10.24 8.97
CA LEU A 37 -6.64 -9.92 9.15
C LEU A 37 -6.21 -8.77 8.22
N TYR A 38 -6.62 -8.76 6.95
CA TYR A 38 -6.33 -7.64 6.05
C TYR A 38 -7.00 -6.34 6.47
N ALA A 39 -8.23 -6.39 6.97
CA ALA A 39 -8.90 -5.21 7.55
C ALA A 39 -8.14 -4.69 8.78
N PHE A 40 -7.68 -5.58 9.66
CA PHE A 40 -6.89 -5.20 10.83
C PHE A 40 -5.54 -4.58 10.45
N LEU A 41 -4.84 -5.19 9.49
CA LEU A 41 -3.59 -4.64 8.96
C LEU A 41 -3.80 -3.26 8.33
N PHE A 42 -4.89 -3.06 7.58
CA PHE A 42 -5.25 -1.76 7.03
C PHE A 42 -5.45 -0.71 8.12
N MET A 43 -6.18 -1.04 9.19
CA MET A 43 -6.40 -0.12 10.31
C MET A 43 -5.09 0.23 11.02
N LEU A 44 -4.28 -0.78 11.37
CA LEU A 44 -3.00 -0.54 12.03
C LEU A 44 -2.04 0.24 11.13
N GLY A 45 -1.95 -0.12 9.86
CA GLY A 45 -1.05 0.53 8.92
C GLY A 45 -1.47 1.97 8.61
N THR A 46 -2.76 2.25 8.41
CA THR A 46 -3.23 3.64 8.22
C THR A 46 -2.99 4.48 9.47
N CYS A 47 -3.35 3.99 10.65
CA CYS A 47 -3.10 4.71 11.90
C CYS A 47 -1.61 4.95 12.15
N GLY A 48 -0.77 3.93 11.98
CA GLY A 48 0.68 4.02 12.19
C GLY A 48 1.38 4.96 11.20
N ASN A 49 1.05 4.83 9.91
CA ASN A 49 1.62 5.70 8.88
C ASN A 49 1.10 7.14 8.98
N ALA A 50 -0.16 7.34 9.35
CA ALA A 50 -0.70 8.67 9.61
C ALA A 50 -0.02 9.35 10.81
N ALA A 51 0.19 8.62 11.90
CA ALA A 51 0.92 9.13 13.07
C ALA A 51 2.36 9.51 12.72
N THR A 52 3.05 8.64 11.96
CA THR A 52 4.42 8.91 11.49
C THR A 52 4.46 10.16 10.63
N LEU A 53 3.54 10.28 9.68
CA LEU A 53 3.44 11.44 8.80
C LEU A 53 3.13 12.73 9.60
N ALA A 54 2.23 12.67 10.58
CA ALA A 54 1.90 13.79 11.45
C ALA A 54 3.11 14.26 12.26
N VAL A 55 3.90 13.33 12.82
CA VAL A 55 5.14 13.66 13.54
C VAL A 55 6.14 14.32 12.59
N VAL A 56 6.33 13.78 11.37
CA VAL A 56 7.27 14.38 10.41
C VAL A 56 6.79 15.77 9.95
N PHE A 57 5.49 15.97 9.74
CA PHE A 57 4.94 17.29 9.43
C PHE A 57 5.13 18.26 10.59
N HIS A 58 4.87 17.84 11.83
CA HIS A 58 5.09 18.67 13.00
C HIS A 58 6.56 19.09 13.13
N VAL A 59 7.49 18.14 13.02
CA VAL A 59 8.94 18.42 13.09
C VAL A 59 9.39 19.37 11.96
N ARG A 60 8.89 19.17 10.73
CA ARG A 60 9.19 20.09 9.61
C ARG A 60 8.57 21.47 9.77
N SER A 61 7.44 21.57 10.45
CA SER A 61 6.76 22.84 10.70
C SER A 61 7.45 23.66 11.79
N VAL A 62 7.98 23.00 12.82
CA VAL A 62 8.69 23.67 13.92
C VAL A 62 10.11 24.05 13.49
N ASP A 63 10.81 23.15 12.80
CA ASP A 63 12.18 23.37 12.36
C ASP A 63 12.31 23.28 10.84
N PRO A 64 12.45 24.40 10.11
CA PRO A 64 12.61 24.38 8.66
C PRO A 64 13.92 23.70 8.21
N ARG A 65 14.94 23.66 9.08
CA ARG A 65 16.19 22.89 8.84
C ARG A 65 15.92 21.38 8.80
N ALA A 66 14.86 20.90 9.45
CA ALA A 66 14.51 19.48 9.45
C ALA A 66 14.07 18.97 8.06
N ARG A 67 13.63 19.85 7.16
CA ARG A 67 13.35 19.49 5.76
C ARG A 67 14.59 19.00 5.01
N GLN A 68 15.79 19.45 5.42
CA GLN A 68 17.05 19.03 4.79
C GLN A 68 17.63 17.73 5.37
N ASN A 69 17.02 17.18 6.42
CA ASN A 69 17.44 15.91 6.99
C ASN A 69 17.09 14.76 6.03
N ALA A 70 18.12 14.08 5.52
CA ALA A 70 17.98 12.92 4.65
C ALA A 70 17.06 11.85 5.29
N THR A 71 17.21 11.60 6.59
CA THR A 71 16.38 10.66 7.36
C THR A 71 14.88 11.00 7.29
N LEU A 72 14.50 12.27 7.48
CA LEU A 72 13.08 12.67 7.43
C LEU A 72 12.50 12.58 6.02
N THR A 73 13.33 12.75 4.99
CA THR A 73 12.93 12.51 3.61
C THR A 73 12.69 11.03 3.34
N TYR A 74 13.56 10.14 3.81
CA TYR A 74 13.35 8.70 3.72
C TYR A 74 12.05 8.27 4.42
N ILE A 75 11.80 8.77 5.63
CA ILE A 75 10.57 8.47 6.38
C ILE A 75 9.31 8.97 5.63
N CYS A 76 9.35 10.15 5.02
CA CYS A 76 8.21 10.61 4.21
C CYS A 76 7.95 9.71 3.00
N VAL A 77 8.99 9.33 2.26
CA VAL A 77 8.83 8.45 1.10
C VAL A 77 8.32 7.08 1.54
N LEU A 78 8.80 6.57 2.69
CA LEU A 78 8.27 5.37 3.35
C LEU A 78 6.76 5.45 3.53
N SER A 79 6.29 6.45 4.28
CA SER A 79 4.86 6.59 4.57
C SER A 79 3.99 6.75 3.30
N ILE A 80 4.46 7.45 2.27
CA ILE A 80 3.72 7.59 1.00
C ILE A 80 3.52 6.23 0.34
N ILE A 81 4.57 5.40 0.32
CA ILE A 81 4.48 4.09 -0.32
C ILE A 81 3.62 3.14 0.51
N ASP A 82 3.68 3.21 1.84
CA ASP A 82 2.78 2.44 2.69
C ASP A 82 1.31 2.76 2.37
N PHE A 83 0.95 4.04 2.18
CA PHE A 83 -0.40 4.40 1.73
C PHE A 83 -0.74 3.82 0.36
N ILE A 84 0.19 3.87 -0.60
CA ILE A 84 0.00 3.27 -1.93
C ILE A 84 -0.19 1.75 -1.83
N SER A 85 0.55 1.08 -0.95
CA SER A 85 0.42 -0.35 -0.69
C SER A 85 -0.85 -0.71 0.09
N MET A 86 -1.49 0.25 0.76
CA MET A 86 -2.75 0.04 1.47
C MET A 86 -3.97 0.12 0.54
N LEU A 87 -3.90 0.90 -0.54
CA LEU A 87 -4.98 1.02 -1.55
C LEU A 87 -5.49 -0.31 -2.14
N PRO A 88 -4.64 -1.32 -2.45
CA PRO A 88 -5.12 -2.60 -2.94
C PRO A 88 -5.84 -3.44 -1.87
N LEU A 89 -5.57 -3.30 -0.58
CA LEU A 89 -6.19 -4.13 0.49
C LEU A 89 -7.74 -4.16 0.45
N PRO A 90 -8.48 -3.03 0.41
CA PRO A 90 -9.94 -3.05 0.35
C PRO A 90 -10.47 -3.66 -0.95
N MET A 91 -9.73 -3.50 -2.06
CA MET A 91 -10.08 -4.10 -3.34
C MET A 91 -9.92 -5.61 -3.31
N THR A 92 -8.84 -6.12 -2.67
CA THR A 92 -8.65 -7.55 -2.43
C THR A 92 -9.78 -8.11 -1.58
N ILE A 93 -10.14 -7.45 -0.47
CA ILE A 93 -11.25 -7.92 0.38
C ILE A 93 -12.55 -8.03 -0.42
N THR A 94 -12.84 -7.03 -1.25
CA THR A 94 -14.04 -7.03 -2.11
C THR A 94 -13.99 -8.16 -3.13
N ASP A 95 -12.85 -8.36 -3.81
CA ASP A 95 -12.66 -9.46 -4.77
C ASP A 95 -12.80 -10.84 -4.11
N GLN A 96 -12.28 -11.01 -2.89
CA GLN A 96 -12.42 -12.26 -2.12
C GLN A 96 -13.87 -12.55 -1.69
N ILE A 97 -14.64 -11.52 -1.35
CA ILE A 97 -16.05 -11.66 -0.94
C ILE A 97 -16.95 -11.93 -2.15
N LEU A 98 -16.72 -11.21 -3.25
CA LEU A 98 -17.55 -11.30 -4.45
C LEU A 98 -17.13 -12.44 -5.38
N GLY A 99 -15.89 -12.94 -5.28
CA GLY A 99 -15.35 -14.00 -6.12
C GLY A 99 -15.17 -13.63 -7.60
N PHE A 100 -15.44 -12.38 -7.99
CA PHE A 100 -15.21 -11.86 -9.34
C PHE A 100 -14.83 -10.37 -9.32
N TRP A 101 -14.01 -9.97 -10.31
CA TRP A 101 -13.51 -8.61 -10.42
C TRP A 101 -14.49 -7.67 -11.13
N MET A 102 -15.09 -6.72 -10.39
CA MET A 102 -16.11 -5.79 -10.91
C MET A 102 -15.58 -4.44 -11.43
N PHE A 103 -14.34 -4.06 -11.12
CA PHE A 103 -13.81 -2.70 -11.38
C PHE A 103 -13.23 -2.52 -12.79
N GLY A 104 -13.37 -3.50 -13.68
CA GLY A 104 -12.85 -3.46 -15.04
C GLY A 104 -11.32 -3.60 -15.14
N THR A 105 -10.81 -3.62 -16.38
CA THR A 105 -9.42 -4.00 -16.68
C THR A 105 -8.37 -2.95 -16.31
N THR A 106 -8.71 -1.66 -16.40
CA THR A 106 -7.81 -0.55 -16.04
C THR A 106 -7.45 -0.57 -14.56
N ILE A 107 -8.46 -0.74 -13.70
CA ILE A 107 -8.27 -0.80 -12.25
C ILE A 107 -7.57 -2.10 -11.86
N CYS A 108 -7.83 -3.21 -12.57
CA CYS A 108 -7.10 -4.47 -12.37
C CYS A 108 -5.59 -4.32 -12.59
N LYS A 109 -5.19 -3.64 -13.68
CA LYS A 109 -3.78 -3.36 -13.95
C LYS A 109 -3.16 -2.47 -12.87
N LEU A 110 -3.87 -1.42 -12.47
CA LEU A 110 -3.39 -0.50 -11.43
C LEU A 110 -3.24 -1.20 -10.06
N PHE A 111 -4.21 -2.03 -9.70
CA PHE A 111 -4.18 -2.87 -8.50
C PHE A 111 -2.94 -3.76 -8.48
N ARG A 112 -2.68 -4.47 -9.59
CA ARG A 112 -1.48 -5.32 -9.72
C ARG A 112 -0.19 -4.51 -9.61
N LEU A 113 -0.15 -3.29 -10.16
CA LEU A 113 0.98 -2.39 -9.98
C LEU A 113 1.19 -2.02 -8.51
N PHE A 114 0.13 -1.72 -7.77
CA PHE A 114 0.22 -1.41 -6.34
C PHE A 114 0.70 -2.61 -5.51
N GLU A 115 0.27 -3.83 -5.80
CA GLU A 115 0.80 -5.04 -5.13
C GLU A 115 2.31 -5.24 -5.37
N HIS A 116 2.79 -4.91 -6.57
CA HIS A 116 4.22 -4.98 -6.88
C HIS A 116 5.01 -3.82 -6.28
N SER A 117 4.38 -2.66 -6.09
CA SER A 117 5.05 -1.46 -5.58
C SER A 117 5.66 -1.66 -4.18
N GLY A 118 4.97 -2.36 -3.27
CA GLY A 118 5.49 -2.67 -1.93
C GLY A 118 6.77 -3.53 -1.95
N LYS A 119 6.89 -4.46 -2.90
CA LYS A 119 8.09 -5.28 -3.08
C LYS A 119 9.25 -4.44 -3.63
N ILE A 120 8.98 -3.64 -4.66
CA ILE A 120 9.97 -2.74 -5.27
C ILE A 120 10.50 -1.77 -4.21
N PHE A 121 9.61 -1.25 -3.39
CA PHE A 121 9.97 -0.24 -2.41
C PHE A 121 10.82 -0.78 -1.27
N SER A 122 10.53 -1.98 -0.76
CA SER A 122 11.41 -2.70 0.16
C SER A 122 12.85 -2.72 -0.35
N THR A 123 13.06 -3.04 -1.62
CA THR A 123 14.39 -3.03 -2.25
C THR A 123 14.96 -1.61 -2.38
N LEU A 124 14.15 -0.62 -2.78
CA LEU A 124 14.61 0.76 -2.91
C LEU A 124 15.09 1.36 -1.59
N ILE A 125 14.41 1.08 -0.48
CA ILE A 125 14.82 1.53 0.85
C ILE A 125 16.15 0.91 1.23
N LEU A 126 16.32 -0.40 1.02
CA LEU A 126 17.57 -1.11 1.32
C LEU A 126 18.75 -0.54 0.52
N VAL A 127 18.53 -0.27 -0.77
CA VAL A 127 19.54 0.35 -1.63
C VAL A 127 19.87 1.75 -1.15
N CYS A 128 18.86 2.58 -0.87
CA CYS A 128 19.08 3.94 -0.34
C CYS A 128 19.82 3.95 0.99
N PHE A 129 19.45 3.07 1.93
CA PHE A 129 20.13 2.91 3.21
C PHE A 129 21.59 2.50 3.03
N SER A 130 21.84 1.58 2.10
CA SER A 130 23.21 1.16 1.76
C SER A 130 24.02 2.30 1.15
N ILE A 131 23.41 3.12 0.28
CA ILE A 131 24.06 4.30 -0.31
C ILE A 131 24.37 5.34 0.75
N ASP A 132 23.46 5.60 1.70
CA ASP A 132 23.68 6.52 2.83
C ASP A 132 24.92 6.10 3.64
N ARG A 133 24.97 4.82 4.02
CA ARG A 133 26.12 4.24 4.74
C ARG A 133 27.40 4.31 3.92
N TYR A 134 27.34 3.96 2.64
CA TYR A 134 28.48 4.02 1.73
C TYR A 134 29.03 5.44 1.59
N CYS A 135 28.14 6.42 1.39
CA CYS A 135 28.51 7.82 1.25
C CYS A 135 29.10 8.37 2.56
N GLY A 136 28.56 7.97 3.72
CA GLY A 136 29.10 8.34 5.03
C GLY A 136 30.51 7.77 5.29
N VAL A 137 30.81 6.58 4.78
CA VAL A 137 32.14 5.95 4.91
C VAL A 137 33.14 6.52 3.91
N CYS A 138 32.76 6.67 2.63
CA CYS A 138 33.68 7.12 1.56
C CYS A 138 33.84 8.64 1.49
N HIS A 139 32.89 9.42 1.99
CA HIS A 139 32.94 10.89 1.99
C HIS A 139 32.78 11.47 3.40
N PRO A 140 33.70 11.14 4.34
CA PRO A 140 33.61 11.63 5.71
C PRO A 140 33.55 13.17 5.77
N LEU A 141 34.27 13.90 4.92
CA LEU A 141 34.30 15.37 4.93
C LEU A 141 32.97 16.06 4.53
N LYS A 142 32.10 15.43 3.72
CA LYS A 142 30.80 16.04 3.36
C LYS A 142 29.76 15.91 4.48
N VAL A 143 29.82 14.81 5.24
CA VAL A 143 28.97 14.60 6.42
C VAL A 143 29.32 15.62 7.51
N TYR A 144 30.62 15.92 7.71
CA TYR A 144 31.06 16.96 8.63
C TYR A 144 30.70 18.38 8.21
N LEU A 145 30.59 18.71 6.91
CA LEU A 145 30.16 20.05 6.49
C LEU A 145 28.64 20.29 6.62
N PHE A 146 27.82 19.23 6.58
CA PHE A 146 26.39 19.32 6.87
C PHE A 146 26.14 19.40 8.39
N VAL A 147 26.88 18.62 9.19
CA VAL A 147 26.83 18.70 10.67
C VAL A 147 27.49 19.99 11.19
N GLY A 148 28.56 20.46 10.56
CA GLY A 148 29.30 21.68 10.92
C GLY A 148 28.55 22.98 10.62
N ASN A 149 27.62 23.00 9.65
CA ASN A 149 26.73 24.14 9.41
C ASN A 149 25.50 24.17 10.33
N PHE A 150 25.24 23.11 11.11
CA PHE A 150 24.13 23.08 12.08
C PHE A 150 24.57 23.45 13.50
N PHE A 151 25.85 23.33 13.84
CA PHE A 151 26.36 23.67 15.17
C PHE A 151 26.94 25.08 15.31
N PHE A 152 27.04 25.88 14.23
CA PHE A 152 27.63 27.23 14.30
C PHE A 152 26.75 28.38 13.77
N PHE A 153 25.43 28.21 13.69
CA PHE A 153 24.51 29.35 13.62
C PHE A 153 23.16 29.01 14.21
#